data_AF-A0A9D8S3Y5-F1
#
_entry.id   AF-A0A9D8S3Y5-F1
#
_cell.length_a   1.000
_cell.length_b   1.000
_cell.length_c   1.000
_cell.angle_alpha   90.00
_cell.angle_beta   90.00
_cell.angle_gamma   90.00
#
_symmetry.space_group_name_H-M   'P 1'
#
loop_
_entity.id
_entity.type
_entity.pdbx_description
1 polymer ?
#
loop_
_entity_poly.entity_id
_entity_poly.type
_entity_poly.pdbx_seq_one_letter_code
_entity_poly.pdbx_strand_id
1 'polypeptide(L)'
;YELCEIAFEEVKPYHIGRVIARPFVGDKAGAFVRTKNRHDYAVSPFAPTILDKVKASGLDVVAIGKISDIYAGSGVTKKVLASGLEELWDATLAEVRTLEGDGIVFTNFVNFDMDWGHRRDVKGYAEGLMYFDSRLPEIADVLSDDDIVFITADHGCDPTYKGTDHTRECVPVLMFGKKTTEHCLGRCKTYADIAETIATKFGLEGFGVGKSLA
;
A
#
# COMPACT_ATOMS: atom_id res chain seq x y z
N TYR A 1 -10.12 22.69 10.16
CA TYR A 1 -9.77 22.19 8.81
C TYR A 1 -9.06 23.27 8.02
N GLU A 2 -9.63 24.46 7.89
CA GLU A 2 -8.99 25.65 7.28
C GLU A 2 -7.52 25.89 7.73
N LEU A 3 -7.20 25.84 9.03
CA LEU A 3 -5.81 25.96 9.50
C LEU A 3 -4.88 24.89 8.91
N CYS A 4 -5.37 23.65 8.76
CA CYS A 4 -4.60 22.57 8.16
C CYS A 4 -4.43 22.75 6.65
N GLU A 5 -5.39 23.38 5.95
CA GLU A 5 -5.26 23.76 4.53
C GLU A 5 -4.19 24.83 4.35
N ILE A 6 -4.23 25.90 5.15
CA ILE A 6 -3.20 26.93 5.16
C ILE A 6 -1.84 26.30 5.45
N ALA A 7 -1.75 25.48 6.51
CA ALA A 7 -0.51 24.80 6.85
C ALA A 7 -0.01 23.89 5.70
N PHE A 8 -0.91 23.18 5.01
CA PHE A 8 -0.54 22.32 3.89
C PHE A 8 0.06 23.12 2.73
N GLU A 9 -0.45 24.31 2.43
CA GLU A 9 0.14 25.21 1.42
C GLU A 9 1.50 25.74 1.87
N GLU A 10 1.62 26.20 3.11
CA GLU A 10 2.86 26.78 3.67
C GLU A 10 4.01 25.77 3.76
N VAL A 11 3.71 24.48 3.95
CA VAL A 11 4.76 23.45 4.11
C VAL A 11 5.25 22.84 2.79
N LYS A 12 4.66 23.20 1.64
CA LYS A 12 5.08 22.68 0.32
C LYS A 12 6.58 22.85 0.04
N PRO A 13 7.23 23.99 0.35
CA PRO A 13 8.67 24.17 0.12
C PRO A 13 9.56 23.22 0.94
N TYR A 14 9.04 22.63 2.02
CA TYR A 14 9.78 21.72 2.90
C TYR A 14 9.57 20.23 2.56
N HIS A 15 8.86 19.94 1.45
CA HIS A 15 8.58 18.57 1.01
C HIS A 15 7.86 17.71 2.07
N ILE A 16 7.00 18.31 2.88
CA ILE A 16 6.14 17.59 3.82
C ILE A 16 5.02 16.89 3.06
N GLY A 17 5.00 15.55 3.10
CA GLY A 17 4.05 14.75 2.32
C GLY A 17 2.59 14.84 2.78
N ARG A 18 2.34 15.22 4.04
CA ARG A 18 0.98 15.26 4.61
C ARG A 18 0.84 16.21 5.81
N VAL A 19 -0.28 16.94 5.87
CA VAL A 19 -0.77 17.63 7.06
C VAL A 19 -2.03 16.93 7.58
N ILE A 20 -2.10 16.65 8.87
CA ILE A 20 -3.20 15.87 9.47
C ILE A 20 -3.93 16.69 10.54
N ALA A 21 -5.22 16.91 10.34
CA ALA A 21 -6.11 17.38 11.38
C ALA A 21 -6.37 16.26 12.40
N ARG A 22 -5.97 16.48 13.66
CA ARG A 22 -6.16 15.55 14.78
C ARG A 22 -7.05 16.18 15.87
N PRO A 23 -8.35 16.39 15.60
CA PRO A 23 -9.25 16.91 16.62
C PRO A 23 -9.41 15.92 17.78
N PHE A 24 -9.54 16.46 18.98
CA PHE A 24 -9.82 15.71 20.20
C PHE A 24 -10.91 16.42 21.01
N VAL A 25 -11.54 15.68 21.90
CA VAL A 25 -12.50 16.16 22.91
C VAL A 25 -11.98 15.79 24.30
N GLY A 26 -12.61 16.34 25.33
CA GLY A 26 -12.20 16.19 26.73
C GLY A 26 -11.97 17.57 27.34
N ASP A 27 -12.28 17.71 28.63
CA ASP A 27 -12.27 18.99 29.35
C ASP A 27 -11.09 19.13 30.32
N LYS A 28 -10.35 18.03 30.56
CA LYS A 28 -9.22 18.01 31.49
C LYS A 28 -8.12 17.03 31.07
N ALA A 29 -6.93 17.27 31.60
CA ALA A 29 -5.78 16.38 31.44
C ALA A 29 -6.14 14.95 31.88
N GLY A 30 -5.73 13.97 31.06
CA GLY A 30 -6.06 12.55 31.27
C GLY A 30 -7.41 12.10 30.69
N ALA A 31 -8.27 13.03 30.24
CA ALA A 31 -9.58 12.71 29.65
C ALA A 31 -9.67 12.99 28.13
N PHE A 32 -8.56 13.35 27.48
CA PHE A 32 -8.58 13.68 26.06
C PHE A 32 -8.74 12.44 25.17
N VAL A 33 -9.70 12.49 24.24
CA VAL A 33 -9.96 11.42 23.27
C VAL A 33 -9.96 12.01 21.87
N ARG A 34 -9.14 11.44 20.96
CA ARG A 34 -9.16 11.80 19.54
C ARG A 34 -10.51 11.43 18.93
N THR A 35 -11.11 12.33 18.16
CA THR A 35 -12.39 12.05 17.50
C THR A 35 -12.21 11.34 16.16
N LYS A 36 -13.32 10.87 15.58
CA LYS A 36 -13.35 10.33 14.21
C LYS A 36 -13.25 11.41 13.13
N ASN A 37 -13.28 12.70 13.49
CA ASN A 37 -13.22 13.84 12.59
C ASN A 37 -11.79 14.14 12.09
N ARG A 38 -10.99 13.09 11.93
CA ARG A 38 -9.65 13.19 11.35
C ARG A 38 -9.79 13.57 9.87
N HIS A 39 -8.96 14.49 9.40
CA HIS A 39 -8.84 14.81 7.99
C HIS A 39 -7.36 14.93 7.60
N ASP A 40 -7.00 14.42 6.43
CA ASP A 40 -5.62 14.35 5.96
C ASP A 40 -5.51 15.10 4.63
N TYR A 41 -4.59 16.06 4.56
CA TYR A 41 -4.21 16.77 3.34
C TYR A 41 -2.89 16.17 2.88
N ALA A 42 -2.90 15.46 1.74
CA ALA A 42 -1.77 14.71 1.23
C ALA A 42 -1.37 15.20 -0.16
N VAL A 43 -0.07 15.16 -0.46
CA VAL A 43 0.44 15.49 -1.78
C VAL A 43 0.01 14.39 -2.76
N SER A 44 -0.66 14.77 -3.84
CA SER A 44 -1.00 13.84 -4.94
C SER A 44 0.26 13.38 -5.67
N PRO A 45 0.23 12.17 -6.29
CA PRO A 45 1.28 11.76 -7.21
C PRO A 45 1.60 12.85 -8.24
N PHE A 46 2.88 13.04 -8.55
CA PHE A 46 3.37 14.11 -9.45
C PHE A 46 3.04 13.87 -10.94
N ALA A 47 2.60 12.66 -11.28
CA ALA A 47 2.16 12.26 -12.61
C ALA A 47 1.12 11.14 -12.48
N PRO A 48 0.31 10.87 -13.53
CA PRO A 48 -0.61 9.73 -13.54
C PRO A 48 0.11 8.42 -13.22
N THR A 49 -0.49 7.63 -12.34
CA THR A 49 0.02 6.33 -11.90
C THR A 49 -0.63 5.19 -12.67
N ILE A 50 -0.18 3.95 -12.41
CA ILE A 50 -0.87 2.76 -12.94
C ILE A 50 -2.32 2.67 -12.46
N LEU A 51 -2.61 3.11 -11.22
CA LEU A 51 -3.97 3.15 -10.69
C LEU A 51 -4.85 4.07 -11.53
N ASP A 52 -4.33 5.23 -11.92
CA ASP A 52 -5.05 6.19 -12.77
C ASP A 52 -5.33 5.61 -14.16
N LYS A 53 -4.36 4.92 -14.77
CA LYS A 53 -4.54 4.29 -16.09
C LYS A 53 -5.57 3.17 -16.05
N VAL A 54 -5.52 2.30 -15.04
CA VAL A 54 -6.47 1.18 -14.88
C VAL A 54 -7.89 1.71 -14.66
N LYS A 55 -8.06 2.71 -13.79
CA LYS A 55 -9.34 3.41 -13.63
C LYS A 55 -9.82 4.05 -14.93
N ALA A 56 -8.94 4.72 -15.67
CA ALA A 56 -9.30 5.36 -16.93
C ALA A 56 -9.71 4.35 -18.02
N SER A 57 -9.23 3.11 -17.97
CA SER A 57 -9.72 2.01 -18.82
C SER A 57 -11.06 1.41 -18.38
N GLY A 58 -11.68 1.94 -17.33
CA GLY A 58 -12.98 1.47 -16.82
C GLY A 58 -12.89 0.24 -15.91
N LEU A 59 -11.69 -0.11 -15.44
CA LEU A 59 -11.45 -1.22 -14.53
C LEU A 59 -11.42 -0.75 -13.07
N ASP A 60 -11.66 -1.68 -12.16
CA ASP A 60 -11.69 -1.38 -10.74
C ASP A 60 -10.30 -1.31 -10.10
N VAL A 61 -10.16 -0.39 -9.15
CA VAL A 61 -8.99 -0.23 -8.29
C VAL A 61 -9.46 -0.13 -6.85
N VAL A 62 -9.37 -1.26 -6.16
CA VAL A 62 -9.73 -1.42 -4.75
C VAL A 62 -8.50 -1.15 -3.89
N ALA A 63 -8.53 -0.05 -3.14
CA ALA A 63 -7.49 0.37 -2.23
C ALA A 63 -7.84 0.01 -0.79
N ILE A 64 -7.08 -0.91 -0.20
CA ILE A 64 -7.29 -1.44 1.15
C ILE A 64 -6.27 -0.84 2.13
N GLY A 65 -6.76 -0.38 3.27
CA GLY A 65 -5.91 0.21 4.30
C GLY A 65 -5.37 1.58 3.88
N LYS A 66 -4.04 1.73 3.84
CA LYS A 66 -3.38 3.02 3.59
C LYS A 66 -3.25 3.41 2.13
N ILE A 67 -3.54 2.52 1.17
CA ILE A 67 -3.30 2.79 -0.25
C ILE A 67 -3.99 4.07 -0.73
N SER A 68 -5.29 4.23 -0.47
CA SER A 68 -6.02 5.43 -0.89
C SER A 68 -5.42 6.71 -0.28
N ASP A 69 -4.96 6.63 0.97
CA ASP A 69 -4.32 7.75 1.64
C ASP A 69 -2.95 8.06 1.01
N ILE A 70 -2.13 7.05 0.69
CA ILE A 70 -0.79 7.19 0.10
C ILE A 70 -0.87 7.87 -1.27
N TYR A 71 -1.85 7.49 -2.08
CA TYR A 71 -2.05 8.04 -3.43
C TYR A 71 -2.98 9.27 -3.45
N ALA A 72 -3.35 9.84 -2.31
CA ALA A 72 -4.32 10.94 -2.20
C ALA A 72 -5.63 10.70 -2.98
N GLY A 73 -6.07 9.43 -3.07
CA GLY A 73 -7.24 9.00 -3.82
C GLY A 73 -7.05 8.89 -5.34
N SER A 74 -5.88 9.22 -5.88
CA SER A 74 -5.57 9.10 -7.31
C SER A 74 -5.75 7.65 -7.77
N GLY A 75 -6.47 7.46 -8.87
CA GLY A 75 -6.72 6.15 -9.46
C GLY A 75 -7.63 5.20 -8.68
N VAL A 76 -8.08 5.55 -7.47
CA VAL A 76 -8.92 4.66 -6.65
C VAL A 76 -10.38 4.69 -7.14
N THR A 77 -11.00 3.52 -7.28
CA THR A 77 -12.46 3.37 -7.53
C THR A 77 -13.20 2.99 -6.25
N LYS A 78 -12.60 2.15 -5.40
CA LYS A 78 -13.15 1.71 -4.12
C LYS A 78 -12.12 1.83 -3.00
N LYS A 79 -12.50 2.45 -1.88
CA LYS A 79 -11.69 2.53 -0.65
C LYS A 79 -12.25 1.58 0.40
N VAL A 80 -11.42 0.68 0.91
CA VAL A 80 -11.76 -0.23 2.01
C VAL A 80 -10.92 0.15 3.23
N LEU A 81 -11.61 0.50 4.32
CA LEU A 81 -10.98 0.81 5.59
C LEU A 81 -10.72 -0.50 6.33
N ALA A 82 -9.45 -0.76 6.62
CA ALA A 82 -9.00 -1.88 7.44
C ALA A 82 -7.72 -1.48 8.17
N SER A 83 -7.50 -2.05 9.36
CA SER A 83 -6.38 -1.72 10.24
C SER A 83 -5.96 -2.92 11.09
N GLY A 84 -4.65 -3.08 11.27
CA GLY A 84 -4.15 -4.30 11.89
C GLY A 84 -3.95 -5.39 10.85
N LEU A 85 -2.98 -6.26 11.12
CA LEU A 85 -2.52 -7.26 10.16
C LEU A 85 -3.64 -8.24 9.77
N GLU A 86 -4.47 -8.62 10.74
CA GLU A 86 -5.60 -9.54 10.54
C GLU A 86 -6.71 -8.92 9.69
N GLU A 87 -7.21 -7.75 10.06
CA GLU A 87 -8.29 -7.06 9.33
C GLU A 87 -7.88 -6.70 7.90
N LEU A 88 -6.61 -6.28 7.70
CA LEU A 88 -6.07 -6.00 6.37
C LEU A 88 -6.10 -7.25 5.50
N TRP A 89 -5.67 -8.39 6.04
CA TRP A 89 -5.66 -9.65 5.29
C TRP A 89 -7.07 -10.14 4.97
N ASP A 90 -7.97 -10.11 5.95
CA ASP A 90 -9.37 -10.53 5.77
C ASP A 90 -10.07 -9.65 4.73
N ALA A 91 -9.81 -8.34 4.74
CA ALA A 91 -10.29 -7.42 3.71
C ALA A 91 -9.68 -7.74 2.33
N THR A 92 -8.39 -8.06 2.23
CA THR A 92 -7.77 -8.49 0.97
C THR A 92 -8.48 -9.71 0.40
N LEU A 93 -8.68 -10.76 1.20
CA LEU A 93 -9.37 -11.98 0.74
C LEU A 93 -10.82 -11.73 0.34
N ALA A 94 -11.53 -10.92 1.11
CA ALA A 94 -12.91 -10.57 0.79
C ALA A 94 -12.99 -9.87 -0.57
N GLU A 95 -12.15 -8.86 -0.79
CA GLU A 95 -12.16 -8.09 -2.03
C GLU A 95 -11.72 -8.91 -3.24
N VAL A 96 -10.71 -9.79 -3.09
CA VAL A 96 -10.32 -10.73 -4.18
C VAL A 96 -11.48 -11.65 -4.55
N ARG A 97 -12.24 -12.17 -3.57
CA ARG A 97 -13.40 -13.05 -3.83
C ARG A 97 -14.58 -12.35 -4.47
N THR A 98 -14.77 -11.06 -4.17
CA THR A 98 -15.97 -10.31 -4.58
C THR A 98 -15.75 -9.37 -5.75
N LEU A 99 -14.51 -9.20 -6.21
CA LEU A 99 -14.22 -8.36 -7.37
C LEU A 99 -14.89 -8.97 -8.60
N GLU A 100 -15.75 -8.18 -9.26
CA GLU A 100 -16.41 -8.59 -10.49
C GLU A 100 -15.61 -8.07 -11.69
N GLY A 101 -15.14 -8.98 -12.55
CA GLY A 101 -14.33 -8.63 -13.71
C GLY A 101 -12.87 -8.34 -13.38
N ASP A 102 -12.19 -7.65 -14.30
CA ASP A 102 -10.76 -7.34 -14.19
C ASP A 102 -10.51 -6.07 -13.37
N GLY A 103 -9.46 -6.09 -12.54
CA GLY A 103 -9.09 -4.92 -11.74
C GLY A 103 -7.87 -5.16 -10.86
N ILE A 104 -7.63 -4.21 -9.94
CA ILE A 104 -6.56 -4.26 -8.95
C ILE A 104 -7.15 -4.30 -7.56
N VAL A 105 -6.75 -5.29 -6.76
CA VAL A 105 -6.86 -5.25 -5.29
C VAL A 105 -5.48 -4.90 -4.72
N PHE A 106 -5.36 -3.72 -4.10
CA PHE A 106 -4.10 -3.23 -3.57
C PHE A 106 -4.20 -2.97 -2.07
N THR A 107 -3.42 -3.71 -1.28
CA THR A 107 -3.36 -3.62 0.18
C THR A 107 -1.99 -3.14 0.64
N ASN A 108 -1.96 -2.25 1.64
CA ASN A 108 -0.74 -1.92 2.37
C ASN A 108 -0.80 -2.50 3.79
N PHE A 109 0.08 -3.45 4.08
CA PHE A 109 0.24 -4.10 5.39
C PHE A 109 1.11 -3.24 6.33
N VAL A 110 0.56 -2.10 6.75
CA VAL A 110 1.30 -1.03 7.44
C VAL A 110 1.93 -1.42 8.80
N ASN A 111 1.46 -2.50 9.43
CA ASN A 111 1.90 -2.90 10.78
C ASN A 111 3.41 -3.17 10.86
N PHE A 112 4.01 -3.72 9.79
CA PHE A 112 5.45 -3.94 9.69
C PHE A 112 6.29 -2.68 9.89
N ASP A 113 5.79 -1.54 9.42
CA ASP A 113 6.44 -0.25 9.58
C ASP A 113 6.02 0.44 10.90
N MET A 114 4.71 0.60 11.10
CA MET A 114 4.15 1.46 12.16
C MET A 114 4.23 0.86 13.57
N ASP A 115 4.06 -0.45 13.68
CA ASP A 115 3.97 -1.12 14.98
C ASP A 115 5.30 -1.76 15.40
N TRP A 116 6.10 -2.24 14.44
CA TRP A 116 7.31 -2.99 14.77
C TRP A 116 8.61 -2.35 14.26
N GLY A 117 8.67 -1.93 12.99
CA GLY A 117 9.88 -1.33 12.39
C GLY A 117 10.34 -0.07 13.12
N HIS A 118 9.50 0.98 13.13
CA HIS A 118 9.81 2.26 13.81
C HIS A 118 10.00 2.12 15.32
N ARG A 119 9.41 1.08 15.94
CA ARG A 119 9.52 0.79 17.38
C ARG A 119 10.70 -0.12 17.73
N ARG A 120 11.44 -0.60 16.73
CA ARG A 120 12.58 -1.53 16.89
C ARG A 120 12.19 -2.80 17.65
N ASP A 121 10.98 -3.28 17.40
CA ASP A 121 10.46 -4.51 18.00
C ASP A 121 10.72 -5.70 17.08
N VAL A 122 11.88 -6.33 17.26
CA VAL A 122 12.32 -7.50 16.48
C VAL A 122 11.35 -8.67 16.62
N LYS A 123 10.84 -8.90 17.84
CA LYS A 123 9.97 -10.04 18.12
C LYS A 123 8.62 -9.86 17.44
N GLY A 124 7.99 -8.70 17.62
CA GLY A 124 6.72 -8.38 16.98
C GLY A 124 6.81 -8.41 15.46
N TYR A 125 7.92 -7.90 14.89
CA TYR A 125 8.16 -7.97 13.43
C TYR A 125 8.21 -9.42 12.94
N ALA A 126 8.99 -10.28 13.62
CA ALA A 126 9.12 -11.69 13.25
C ALA A 126 7.79 -12.45 13.38
N GLU A 127 7.04 -12.21 14.47
CA GLU A 127 5.70 -12.79 14.68
C GLU A 127 4.71 -12.34 13.61
N GLY A 128 4.73 -11.06 13.23
CA GLY A 128 3.93 -10.55 12.11
C GLY A 128 4.26 -11.22 10.77
N LEU A 129 5.55 -11.45 10.49
CA LEU A 129 5.97 -12.13 9.25
C LEU A 129 5.52 -13.59 9.23
N MET A 130 5.66 -14.31 10.33
CA MET A 130 5.17 -15.70 10.46
C MET A 130 3.65 -15.78 10.31
N TYR A 131 2.92 -14.83 10.87
CA TYR A 131 1.47 -14.75 10.68
C TYR A 131 1.12 -14.49 9.20
N PHE A 132 1.74 -13.50 8.56
CA PHE A 132 1.50 -13.20 7.15
C PHE A 132 1.77 -14.41 6.25
N ASP A 133 2.89 -15.11 6.46
CA ASP A 133 3.25 -16.34 5.74
C ASP A 133 2.21 -17.43 5.93
N SER A 134 1.74 -17.64 7.17
CA SER A 134 0.75 -18.67 7.48
C SER A 134 -0.59 -18.49 6.75
N ARG A 135 -0.93 -17.25 6.35
CA ARG A 135 -2.16 -16.93 5.64
C ARG A 135 -2.02 -17.05 4.12
N LEU A 136 -0.80 -17.08 3.55
CA LEU A 136 -0.56 -17.12 2.11
C LEU A 136 -1.31 -18.25 1.36
N PRO A 137 -1.50 -19.46 1.90
CA PRO A 137 -2.30 -20.48 1.22
C PRO A 137 -3.74 -20.03 0.91
N GLU A 138 -4.33 -19.19 1.76
CA GLU A 138 -5.72 -18.73 1.60
C GLU A 138 -5.90 -17.84 0.36
N ILE A 139 -4.89 -17.05 -0.03
CA ILE A 139 -4.99 -16.24 -1.24
C ILE A 139 -4.88 -17.13 -2.48
N ALA A 140 -3.97 -18.12 -2.46
CA ALA A 140 -3.77 -19.04 -3.57
C ALA A 140 -5.05 -19.83 -3.91
N ASP A 141 -5.84 -20.19 -2.89
CA ASP A 141 -7.10 -20.93 -3.04
C ASP A 141 -8.21 -20.12 -3.72
N VAL A 142 -8.15 -18.79 -3.68
CA VAL A 142 -9.20 -17.90 -4.22
C VAL A 142 -8.85 -17.30 -5.57
N LEU A 143 -7.62 -17.50 -6.08
CA LEU A 143 -7.19 -16.96 -7.36
C LEU A 143 -7.92 -17.64 -8.53
N SER A 144 -8.32 -16.84 -9.51
CA SER A 144 -8.68 -17.29 -10.84
C SER A 144 -7.43 -17.64 -11.67
N ASP A 145 -7.63 -18.28 -12.81
CA ASP A 145 -6.53 -18.77 -13.65
C ASP A 145 -5.64 -17.64 -14.22
N ASP A 146 -6.22 -16.46 -14.44
CA ASP A 146 -5.56 -15.30 -15.06
C ASP A 146 -5.10 -14.24 -14.04
N ASP A 147 -5.28 -14.51 -12.74
CA ASP A 147 -4.84 -13.63 -11.67
C ASP A 147 -3.34 -13.70 -11.45
N ILE A 148 -2.75 -12.55 -11.11
CA ILE A 148 -1.34 -12.41 -10.74
C ILE A 148 -1.27 -11.67 -9.42
N VAL A 149 -0.60 -12.27 -8.44
CA VAL A 149 -0.30 -11.67 -7.15
C VAL A 149 1.13 -11.16 -7.16
N PHE A 150 1.31 -9.92 -6.68
CA PHE A 150 2.61 -9.34 -6.37
C PHE A 150 2.74 -9.15 -4.87
N ILE A 151 3.83 -9.63 -4.28
CA ILE A 151 4.23 -9.31 -2.90
C ILE A 151 5.55 -8.56 -2.96
N THR A 152 5.56 -7.36 -2.39
CA THR A 152 6.73 -6.47 -2.35
C THR A 152 6.72 -5.59 -1.11
N ALA A 153 7.78 -4.82 -0.92
CA ALA A 153 7.85 -3.71 0.02
C ALA A 153 8.19 -2.40 -0.72
N ASP A 154 8.08 -1.27 -0.04
CA ASP A 154 8.41 0.07 -0.55
C ASP A 154 9.75 0.59 0.00
N HIS A 155 10.17 0.14 1.18
CA HIS A 155 11.48 0.43 1.76
C HIS A 155 11.84 -0.60 2.85
N GLY A 156 13.02 -0.44 3.46
CA GLY A 156 13.40 -1.15 4.67
C GLY A 156 12.94 -0.40 5.93
N CYS A 157 12.76 -1.13 7.01
CA CYS A 157 12.57 -0.57 8.36
C CYS A 157 13.14 -1.55 9.40
N ASP A 158 14.45 -1.77 9.34
CA ASP A 158 15.16 -2.79 10.13
C ASP A 158 14.95 -2.59 11.64
N PRO A 159 14.28 -3.51 12.36
CA PRO A 159 13.98 -3.35 13.78
C PRO A 159 15.22 -3.48 14.67
N THR A 160 16.38 -3.87 14.14
CA THR A 160 17.67 -3.91 14.86
C THR A 160 18.52 -2.65 14.65
N TYR A 161 18.11 -1.79 13.71
CA TYR A 161 18.87 -0.60 13.36
C TYR A 161 18.77 0.49 14.43
N LYS A 162 19.76 1.38 14.49
CA LYS A 162 19.75 2.53 15.40
C LYS A 162 18.76 3.62 14.97
N GLY A 163 18.34 4.47 15.91
CA GLY A 163 17.36 5.52 15.65
C GLY A 163 15.97 4.96 15.37
N THR A 164 15.08 5.76 14.78
CA THR A 164 13.68 5.38 14.54
C THR A 164 13.24 5.58 13.09
N ASP A 165 14.15 5.86 12.17
CA ASP A 165 13.81 6.12 10.77
C ASP A 165 13.92 4.86 9.90
N HIS A 166 13.42 4.94 8.67
CA HIS A 166 13.53 3.90 7.64
C HIS A 166 14.98 3.60 7.26
N THR A 167 15.17 2.43 6.67
CA THR A 167 16.45 1.95 6.14
C THR A 167 16.39 1.81 4.62
N ARG A 168 17.47 2.20 3.94
CA ARG A 168 17.55 2.12 2.48
C ARG A 168 17.98 0.73 2.04
N GLU A 169 17.01 -0.12 1.74
CA GLU A 169 17.22 -1.53 1.42
C GLU A 169 16.68 -1.91 0.04
N CYS A 170 17.11 -3.07 -0.46
CA CYS A 170 16.40 -3.73 -1.55
C CYS A 170 15.11 -4.38 -1.01
N VAL A 171 14.05 -4.35 -1.81
CA VAL A 171 12.76 -4.96 -1.46
C VAL A 171 12.60 -6.29 -2.19
N PRO A 172 11.96 -7.30 -1.59
CA PRO A 172 11.64 -8.54 -2.29
C PRO A 172 10.58 -8.26 -3.35
N VAL A 173 10.58 -9.03 -4.44
CA VAL A 173 9.47 -9.08 -5.40
C VAL A 173 9.15 -10.53 -5.63
N LEU A 174 7.98 -10.96 -5.15
CA LEU A 174 7.40 -12.27 -5.45
C LEU A 174 6.23 -12.06 -6.39
N MET A 175 6.19 -12.85 -7.46
CA MET A 175 5.11 -12.85 -8.44
C MET A 175 4.61 -14.29 -8.60
N PHE A 176 3.32 -14.52 -8.38
CA PHE A 176 2.74 -15.85 -8.52
C PHE A 176 1.28 -15.79 -8.99
N GLY A 177 0.83 -16.88 -9.59
CA GLY A 177 -0.52 -17.08 -10.11
C GLY A 177 -0.60 -18.45 -10.78
N LYS A 178 -1.80 -18.91 -11.13
CA LYS A 178 -1.97 -20.27 -11.67
C LYS A 178 -1.28 -20.47 -13.03
N LYS A 179 -1.17 -19.41 -13.83
CA LYS A 179 -0.50 -19.42 -15.15
C LYS A 179 0.86 -18.72 -15.15
N THR A 180 1.40 -18.31 -14.01
CA THR A 180 2.74 -17.70 -13.97
C THR A 180 3.81 -18.76 -14.14
N THR A 181 4.83 -18.47 -14.96
CA THR A 181 5.98 -19.37 -15.14
C THR A 181 6.97 -19.20 -14.00
N GLU A 182 7.33 -20.30 -13.32
CA GLU A 182 8.36 -20.30 -12.30
C GLU A 182 9.73 -19.98 -12.91
N HIS A 183 10.31 -18.85 -12.52
CA HIS A 183 11.69 -18.51 -12.84
C HIS A 183 12.20 -17.41 -11.91
N CYS A 184 13.52 -17.26 -11.85
CA CYS A 184 14.14 -16.14 -11.14
C CYS A 184 14.01 -14.85 -11.98
N LEU A 185 13.28 -13.86 -11.47
CA LEU A 185 13.16 -12.53 -12.08
C LEU A 185 14.50 -11.78 -12.13
N GLY A 186 15.48 -12.20 -11.32
CA GLY A 186 16.73 -11.50 -11.13
C GLY A 186 16.53 -10.15 -10.42
N ARG A 187 17.52 -9.27 -10.56
CA ARG A 187 17.48 -7.95 -9.90
C ARG A 187 16.69 -6.95 -10.74
N CYS A 188 15.54 -6.53 -10.22
CA CYS A 188 14.78 -5.38 -10.73
C CYS A 188 15.56 -4.08 -10.54
N LYS A 189 15.52 -3.18 -11.52
CA LYS A 189 16.27 -1.91 -11.46
C LYS A 189 15.46 -0.78 -10.83
N THR A 190 14.14 -0.89 -10.83
CA THR A 190 13.21 0.09 -10.30
C THR A 190 11.95 -0.60 -9.80
N TYR A 191 11.26 0.00 -8.84
CA TYR A 191 9.97 -0.52 -8.37
C TYR A 191 8.88 -0.41 -9.43
N ALA A 192 9.09 0.48 -10.40
CA ALA A 192 8.17 0.69 -11.50
C ALA A 192 8.05 -0.53 -12.44
N ASP A 193 8.93 -1.53 -12.32
CA ASP A 193 8.81 -2.81 -13.04
C ASP A 193 7.45 -3.51 -12.76
N ILE A 194 6.90 -3.39 -11.54
CA ILE A 194 5.54 -3.88 -11.21
C ILE A 194 4.48 -3.12 -12.00
N ALA A 195 4.57 -1.80 -12.06
CA ALA A 195 3.60 -0.98 -12.79
C ALA A 195 3.63 -1.24 -14.30
N GLU A 196 4.82 -1.46 -14.89
CA GLU A 196 4.97 -1.86 -16.30
C GLU A 196 4.39 -3.25 -16.58
N THR A 197 4.53 -4.18 -15.63
CA THR A 197 3.94 -5.53 -15.73
C THR A 197 2.42 -5.45 -15.73
N ILE A 198 1.84 -4.65 -14.81
CA ILE A 198 0.40 -4.43 -14.75
C ILE A 198 -0.12 -3.73 -16.01
N ALA A 199 0.60 -2.72 -16.51
CA ALA A 199 0.24 -2.05 -17.76
C ALA A 199 0.20 -3.05 -18.93
N THR A 200 1.21 -3.92 -19.03
CA THR A 200 1.29 -4.97 -20.05
C THR A 200 0.12 -5.96 -19.92
N LYS A 201 -0.21 -6.43 -18.71
CA LYS A 201 -1.33 -7.35 -18.45
C LYS A 201 -2.67 -6.81 -18.92
N PHE A 202 -2.93 -5.51 -18.72
CA PHE A 202 -4.17 -4.85 -19.12
C PHE A 202 -4.12 -4.21 -20.51
N GLY A 203 -3.03 -4.37 -21.27
CA GLY A 203 -2.88 -3.79 -22.61
C GLY A 203 -2.83 -2.25 -22.61
N LEU A 204 -2.34 -1.65 -21.52
CA LEU A 204 -2.23 -0.21 -21.35
C LEU A 204 -0.86 0.30 -21.84
N GLU A 205 -0.80 1.59 -22.17
CA GLU A 205 0.47 2.24 -22.49
C GLU A 205 1.42 2.19 -21.28
N GLY A 206 2.68 1.79 -21.51
CA GLY A 206 3.72 1.77 -20.48
C GLY A 206 4.09 3.17 -19.96
N PHE A 207 4.97 3.23 -18.97
CA PHE A 207 5.48 4.49 -18.40
C PHE A 207 6.87 4.86 -18.94
N GLY A 208 7.56 3.92 -19.59
CA GLY A 208 8.93 4.09 -20.05
C GLY A 208 9.95 4.13 -18.91
N VAL A 209 9.52 3.83 -17.69
CA VAL A 209 10.34 3.78 -16.48
C VAL A 209 10.11 2.42 -15.86
N GLY A 210 11.02 1.49 -16.15
CA GLY A 210 10.92 0.10 -15.74
C GLY A 210 10.76 -0.84 -16.93
N LYS A 211 10.55 -2.12 -16.64
CA LYS A 211 10.32 -3.18 -17.61
C LYS A 211 9.29 -4.16 -17.07
N SER A 212 8.43 -4.66 -17.96
CA SER A 212 7.53 -5.77 -17.60
C SER A 212 8.36 -6.99 -17.15
N LEU A 213 7.88 -7.64 -16.09
CA LEU A 213 8.43 -8.85 -15.50
C LEU A 213 7.85 -10.13 -16.13
N ALA A 214 6.82 -9.98 -16.98
CA ALA A 214 6.14 -11.04 -17.72
C ALA A 214 5.88 -10.61 -19.18
#